data_AF-T0YCH7-F1
#
_entry.id   AF-T0YCH7-F1
#
_cell.length_a   1.000
_cell.length_b   1.000
_cell.length_c   1.000
_cell.angle_alpha   90.00
_cell.angle_beta   90.00
_cell.angle_gamma   90.00
#
_symmetry.space_group_name_H-M   'P 1'
#
loop_
_entity.id
_entity.type
_entity.pdbx_description
1 polymer ?
#
loop_
_entity_poly.entity_id
_entity_poly.type
_entity_poly.pdbx_seq_one_letter_code
_entity_poly.pdbx_strand_id
1 'polypeptide(L)'
;PRGAAQIRLQLPGILEDANNELPDMLRELLAGCLADLERLDARIATLDQCLERAAAASPECQRMLAVEGIGTLTATAALGPVMDRRITRARAFAASLGLTPREHSSGTQRRLG
;
A
#
# COMPACT_ATOMS: atom_id res chain seq x y z
N PRO A 1 -11.08 -3.89 15.14
CA PRO A 1 -9.71 -4.45 15.23
C PRO A 1 -8.68 -3.31 15.43
N ARG A 2 -7.90 -3.33 16.53
CA ARG A 2 -6.77 -2.40 16.69
C ARG A 2 -5.67 -2.84 15.70
N GLY A 3 -5.40 -2.01 14.70
CA GLY A 3 -4.56 -2.36 13.53
C GLY A 3 -3.06 -2.20 13.76
N ALA A 4 -2.26 -2.57 12.76
CA ALA A 4 -0.80 -2.50 12.77
C ALA A 4 -0.25 -1.09 13.10
N ALA A 5 -1.00 -0.03 12.77
CA ALA A 5 -0.64 1.35 13.12
C ALA A 5 -0.54 1.59 14.64
N GLN A 6 -1.38 0.92 15.43
CA GLN A 6 -1.35 1.06 16.89
C GLN A 6 -0.06 0.49 17.49
N ILE A 7 0.41 -0.64 16.95
CA ILE A 7 1.66 -1.29 17.38
C ILE A 7 2.84 -0.37 17.07
N ARG A 8 2.89 0.23 15.87
CA ARG A 8 3.96 1.16 15.49
C ARG A 8 4.07 2.36 16.44
N LEU A 9 2.94 2.88 16.92
CA LEU A 9 2.92 4.02 17.84
C LEU A 9 3.36 3.66 19.27
N GLN A 10 3.06 2.46 19.73
CA GLN A 10 3.27 2.09 21.14
C GLN A 10 4.52 1.26 21.38
N LEU A 11 4.99 0.52 20.37
CA LEU A 11 6.15 -0.34 20.49
C LEU A 11 7.43 0.40 20.93
N PRO A 12 7.75 1.62 20.42
CA PRO A 12 8.91 2.37 20.92
C PRO A 12 8.85 2.61 22.44
N GLY A 13 7.70 3.08 22.94
CA GLY A 13 7.52 3.32 24.38
C GLY A 13 7.56 2.04 25.23
N ILE A 14 7.10 0.90 24.68
CA ILE A 14 7.23 -0.40 25.33
C ILE A 14 8.70 -0.86 25.36
N LEU A 15 9.47 -0.59 24.32
CA LEU A 15 10.89 -0.94 24.26
C LEU A 15 11.78 -0.02 25.12
N GLU A 16 11.34 1.19 25.44
CA GLU A 16 12.03 2.12 26.35
C GLU A 16 11.70 1.87 27.83
N ASP A 17 10.56 1.23 28.12
CA ASP A 17 10.20 0.86 29.48
C ASP A 17 11.08 -0.29 29.99
N ALA A 18 12.06 0.05 30.83
CA ALA A 18 12.97 -0.89 31.47
C ALA A 18 12.33 -1.63 32.66
N ASN A 19 11.15 -1.21 33.11
CA ASN A 19 10.45 -1.83 34.23
C ASN A 19 9.45 -2.91 33.79
N ASN A 20 9.27 -3.11 32.48
CA ASN A 20 8.43 -4.19 31.98
C ASN A 20 9.18 -5.53 31.96
N GLU A 21 8.42 -6.62 32.02
CA GLU A 21 8.94 -7.99 32.12
C GLU A 21 9.45 -8.54 30.76
N LEU A 22 9.77 -7.67 29.79
CA LEU A 22 10.27 -8.10 28.49
C LEU A 22 11.72 -8.58 28.61
N PRO A 23 12.02 -9.84 28.23
CA PRO A 23 13.40 -10.32 28.17
C PRO A 23 14.22 -9.51 27.17
N ASP A 24 15.49 -9.24 27.48
CA ASP A 24 16.39 -8.43 26.65
C ASP A 24 16.48 -8.93 25.21
N MET A 25 16.58 -10.26 25.02
CA MET A 25 16.61 -10.85 23.68
C MET A 25 15.33 -10.57 22.87
N LEU A 26 14.17 -10.51 23.52
CA LEU A 26 12.92 -10.17 22.84
C LEU A 26 12.86 -8.67 22.53
N ARG A 27 13.40 -7.81 23.40
CA ARG A 27 13.52 -6.36 23.17
C ARG A 27 14.38 -6.08 21.94
N GLU A 28 15.51 -6.75 21.80
CA GLU A 28 16.39 -6.63 20.63
C GLU A 28 15.70 -7.05 19.33
N LEU A 29 15.00 -8.19 19.34
CA LEU A 29 14.27 -8.67 18.16
C LEU A 29 13.16 -7.70 17.72
N LEU A 30 12.38 -7.20 18.68
CA LEU A 30 11.30 -6.24 18.42
C LEU A 30 11.84 -4.90 17.92
N ALA A 31 12.96 -4.42 18.45
CA ALA A 31 13.64 -3.23 17.96
C ALA A 31 14.11 -3.42 16.50
N GLY A 32 14.66 -4.59 16.16
CA GLY A 32 15.03 -4.93 14.78
C GLY A 32 13.82 -4.92 13.83
N CYS A 33 12.70 -5.53 14.23
CA CYS A 33 11.48 -5.50 13.43
C CYS A 33 10.93 -4.07 13.23
N LEU A 34 11.01 -3.22 14.26
CA LEU A 34 10.59 -1.83 14.15
C LEU A 34 11.45 -1.06 13.13
N ALA A 35 12.78 -1.21 13.21
CA ALA A 35 13.70 -0.60 12.26
C ALA A 35 13.45 -1.05 10.81
N ASP A 36 13.14 -2.34 10.61
CA ASP A 36 12.76 -2.86 9.30
C ASP A 36 11.46 -2.24 8.77
N LEU A 37 10.45 -2.07 9.63
CA LEU A 37 9.20 -1.42 9.26
C LEU A 37 9.43 0.04 8.84
N GLU A 38 10.20 0.80 9.63
CA GLU A 38 10.54 2.20 9.31
C GLU A 38 11.29 2.31 7.98
N ARG A 39 12.25 1.41 7.74
CA ARG A 39 13.00 1.35 6.48
C ARG A 39 12.10 1.05 5.29
N LEU A 40 11.14 0.13 5.45
CA LEU A 40 10.17 -0.19 4.39
C LEU A 40 9.23 0.99 4.13
N ASP A 41 8.73 1.66 5.17
CA ASP A 41 7.87 2.83 5.04
C ASP A 41 8.61 3.97 4.31
N ALA A 42 9.86 4.25 4.65
CA ALA A 42 10.68 5.25 3.97
C ALA A 42 10.90 4.91 2.48
N ARG A 43 11.09 3.63 2.17
CA ARG A 43 11.25 3.16 0.79
C ARG A 43 9.95 3.26 0.00
N ILE A 44 8.80 2.96 0.61
CA ILE A 44 7.48 3.15 0.01
C ILE A 44 7.28 4.63 -0.31
N ALA A 45 7.51 5.53 0.66
CA ALA A 45 7.37 6.98 0.46
C ALA A 45 8.28 7.51 -0.67
N THR A 46 9.50 6.98 -0.77
CA THR A 46 10.42 7.32 -1.87
C THR A 46 9.86 6.88 -3.23
N LEU A 47 9.30 5.67 -3.30
CA LEU A 47 8.67 5.15 -4.53
C LEU A 47 7.42 5.94 -4.89
N ASP A 48 6.59 6.30 -3.92
CA ASP A 48 5.41 7.13 -4.13
C ASP A 48 5.79 8.48 -4.75
N GLN A 49 6.81 9.15 -4.23
CA GLN A 49 7.32 10.39 -4.83
C GLN A 49 7.85 10.19 -6.26
N CYS A 50 8.49 9.05 -6.55
CA CYS A 50 8.92 8.73 -7.90
C CYS A 50 7.72 8.55 -8.84
N LEU A 51 6.64 7.88 -8.39
CA LEU A 51 5.40 7.73 -9.16
C LEU A 51 4.71 9.08 -9.38
N GLU A 52 4.65 9.94 -8.37
CA GLU A 52 4.10 11.29 -8.50
C GLU A 52 4.87 12.12 -9.53
N ARG A 53 6.21 12.11 -9.47
CA ARG A 53 7.04 12.80 -10.48
C ARG A 53 6.84 12.24 -11.88
N ALA A 54 6.75 10.91 -12.01
CA ALA A 54 6.50 10.26 -13.30
C ALA A 54 5.11 10.63 -13.86
N ALA A 55 4.08 10.65 -13.00
CA ALA A 55 2.73 11.07 -13.37
C ALA A 55 2.68 12.55 -13.78
N ALA A 56 3.36 13.42 -13.03
CA ALA A 56 3.42 14.85 -13.34
C ALA A 56 4.13 15.12 -14.68
N ALA A 57 5.12 14.31 -15.05
CA ALA A 57 5.83 14.43 -16.32
C ALA A 57 5.07 13.87 -17.54
N SER A 58 3.98 13.10 -17.34
CA SER A 58 3.20 12.49 -18.41
C SER A 58 1.85 13.20 -18.62
N PRO A 59 1.62 13.84 -19.78
CA PRO A 59 0.33 14.42 -20.12
C PRO A 59 -0.83 13.41 -20.10
N GLU A 60 -0.57 12.15 -20.45
CA GLU A 60 -1.51 11.04 -20.36
C GLU A 60 -1.90 10.76 -18.90
N CYS A 61 -0.93 10.68 -17.97
CA CYS A 61 -1.21 10.50 -16.54
C CYS A 61 -2.03 11.67 -16.00
N GLN A 62 -1.67 12.92 -16.35
CA GLN A 62 -2.39 14.10 -15.87
C GLN A 62 -3.86 14.10 -16.33
N ARG A 63 -4.14 13.68 -17.57
CA ARG A 63 -5.52 13.52 -18.06
C ARG A 63 -6.29 12.45 -17.29
N MET A 64 -5.64 11.36 -16.91
CA MET A 64 -6.27 10.29 -16.13
C MET A 64 -6.53 10.72 -14.67
N LEU A 65 -5.60 11.44 -14.06
CA LEU A 65 -5.74 11.98 -12.70
C LEU A 65 -6.86 13.01 -12.57
N ALA A 66 -7.28 13.65 -13.67
CA ALA A 66 -8.42 14.56 -13.70
C ALA A 66 -9.78 13.82 -13.57
N VAL A 67 -9.79 12.49 -13.69
CA VAL A 67 -10.99 11.67 -13.49
C VAL A 67 -11.15 11.35 -12.00
N GLU A 68 -12.31 11.68 -11.45
CA GLU A 68 -12.65 11.37 -10.06
C GLU A 68 -12.53 9.85 -9.80
N GLY A 69 -11.73 9.48 -8.78
CA GLY A 69 -11.47 8.09 -8.40
C GLY A 69 -10.22 7.45 -9.01
N ILE A 70 -9.45 8.15 -9.87
CA ILE A 70 -8.16 7.66 -10.39
C ILE A 70 -7.00 8.34 -9.65
N GLY A 71 -6.23 7.55 -8.90
CA GLY A 71 -5.03 8.02 -8.18
C GLY A 71 -3.72 7.79 -8.95
N THR A 72 -2.61 8.36 -8.44
CA THR A 72 -1.27 8.32 -9.05
C THR A 72 -0.78 6.91 -9.36
N LEU A 73 -0.98 5.96 -8.44
CA LEU A 73 -0.60 4.57 -8.63
C LEU A 73 -1.34 3.94 -9.82
N THR A 74 -2.63 4.21 -9.95
CA THR A 74 -3.47 3.73 -11.05
C THR A 74 -3.11 4.39 -12.38
N ALA A 75 -2.92 5.70 -12.40
CA ALA A 75 -2.56 6.46 -13.60
C ALA A 75 -1.19 6.04 -14.15
N THR A 76 -0.19 5.88 -13.27
CA THR A 76 1.15 5.41 -13.65
C THR A 76 1.16 3.94 -14.07
N ALA A 77 0.39 3.07 -13.39
CA ALA A 77 0.26 1.68 -13.77
C ALA A 77 -0.32 1.53 -15.18
N ALA A 78 -1.38 2.29 -15.51
CA ALA A 78 -2.04 2.25 -16.82
C ALA A 78 -1.10 2.52 -18.01
N LEU A 79 -0.05 3.32 -17.80
CA LEU A 79 0.93 3.69 -18.81
C LEU A 79 2.25 2.93 -18.67
N GLY A 80 2.43 2.20 -17.57
CA GLY A 80 3.61 1.40 -17.31
C GLY A 80 3.63 0.10 -18.13
N PRO A 81 4.81 -0.50 -18.35
CA PRO A 81 4.96 -1.77 -19.06
C PRO A 81 4.30 -2.96 -18.34
N VAL A 82 3.83 -2.76 -17.10
CA VAL A 82 3.09 -3.74 -16.29
C VAL A 82 1.71 -4.04 -16.89
N MET A 83 1.15 -3.16 -17.73
CA MET A 83 -0.15 -3.40 -18.35
C MET A 83 -0.05 -4.23 -19.63
N ASP A 84 -0.79 -5.35 -19.65
CA ASP A 84 -0.95 -6.14 -20.87
C ASP A 84 -1.75 -5.33 -21.90
N ARG A 85 -1.09 -4.93 -22.99
CA ARG A 85 -1.68 -4.16 -24.10
C ARG A 85 -2.83 -4.90 -24.80
N ARG A 86 -3.06 -6.18 -24.48
CA ARG A 86 -4.17 -7.00 -24.98
C ARG A 86 -5.47 -6.83 -24.20
N ILE A 87 -5.49 -6.04 -23.11
CA ILE A 87 -6.72 -5.76 -22.37
C ILE A 87 -7.61 -4.80 -23.18
N THR A 88 -8.63 -5.36 -23.83
CA THR A 88 -9.57 -4.61 -24.69
C THR A 88 -10.87 -4.19 -23.99
N ARG A 89 -11.11 -4.67 -22.77
CA ARG A 89 -12.36 -4.42 -22.02
C ARG A 89 -12.10 -3.55 -20.79
N ALA A 90 -12.87 -2.46 -20.67
CA ALA A 90 -12.78 -1.51 -19.55
C ALA A 90 -12.92 -2.17 -18.17
N ARG A 91 -13.73 -3.23 -18.04
CA ARG A 91 -13.88 -3.99 -16.79
C ARG A 91 -12.64 -4.80 -16.42
N ALA A 92 -11.98 -5.41 -17.42
CA ALA A 92 -10.75 -6.17 -17.19
C ALA A 92 -9.58 -5.22 -16.86
N PHE A 93 -9.60 -4.01 -17.45
CA PHE A 93 -8.68 -2.92 -17.12
C PHE A 93 -8.89 -2.39 -15.69
N ALA A 94 -10.13 -2.17 -15.27
CA ALA A 94 -10.44 -1.80 -13.89
C ALA A 94 -9.99 -2.89 -12.89
N ALA A 95 -10.17 -4.16 -13.24
CA ALA A 95 -9.73 -5.28 -12.41
C ALA A 95 -8.20 -5.39 -12.30
N SER A 96 -7.46 -5.19 -13.41
CA SER A 96 -5.99 -5.21 -13.39
C SER A 96 -5.38 -4.04 -12.61
N LEU A 97 -6.13 -2.96 -12.45
CA LEU A 97 -5.77 -1.79 -11.65
C LEU A 97 -6.26 -1.86 -10.20
N GLY A 98 -6.97 -2.93 -9.81
CA GLY A 98 -7.55 -3.07 -8.47
C GLY A 98 -8.75 -2.17 -8.18
N LEU A 99 -9.35 -1.57 -9.22
CA LEU A 99 -10.51 -0.66 -9.14
C LEU A 99 -11.86 -1.39 -9.06
N THR A 100 -11.89 -2.70 -9.30
CA THR A 100 -13.09 -3.51 -9.04
C THR A 100 -13.12 -3.97 -7.58
N PRO A 101 -14.26 -3.84 -6.87
CA PRO A 101 -14.42 -4.40 -5.53
C PRO A 101 -14.00 -5.87 -5.53
N ARG A 102 -13.11 -6.24 -4.60
CA ARG A 102 -12.66 -7.62 -4.42
C ARG A 102 -13.84 -8.47 -3.99
N GLU A 103 -14.33 -9.33 -4.89
CA GLU A 103 -15.26 -10.40 -4.53
C GLU A 103 -14.49 -11.44 -3.71
N HIS A 104 -14.57 -11.34 -2.39
CA HIS A 104 -14.16 -12.41 -1.49
C HIS A 104 -15.23 -13.50 -1.53
N SER A 105 -15.15 -14.41 -2.51
CA SER A 105 -15.96 -15.62 -2.50
C SER A 105 -15.33 -16.65 -1.55
N SER A 106 -15.64 -16.52 -0.26
CA SER A 106 -15.45 -17.62 0.70
C SER A 106 -16.77 -18.37 0.81
N GLY A 107 -17.01 -19.30 -0.12
CA GLY A 107 -17.79 -20.53 0.03
C GLY A 107 -19.26 -20.51 0.50
N THR A 108 -19.82 -19.49 1.17
CA THR A 108 -21.15 -19.66 1.78
C THR A 108 -21.97 -18.40 2.04
N GLN A 109 -21.50 -17.17 1.81
CA GLN A 109 -22.38 -15.99 1.94
C GLN A 109 -22.10 -14.92 0.88
N ARG A 110 -23.10 -14.69 0.01
CA ARG A 110 -23.16 -13.55 -0.91
C ARG A 110 -23.66 -12.33 -0.17
N ARG A 111 -22.87 -11.26 -0.11
CA ARG A 111 -23.35 -9.91 0.16
C ARG A 111 -22.72 -8.96 -0.85
N LEU A 112 -23.56 -8.32 -1.65
CA LEU A 112 -23.20 -7.24 -2.56
C LEU A 112 -23.16 -5.94 -1.74
N GLY A 113 -22.03 -5.25 -1.78
CA GLY A 113 -21.81 -3.89 -1.32
C GLY A 113 -20.96 -3.17 -2.35
#